data_AF-A0A850BGI0-F1
#
_entry.id   AF-A0A850BGI0-F1
#
_cell.length_a   1.000
_cell.length_b   1.000
_cell.length_c   1.000
_cell.angle_alpha   90.00
_cell.angle_beta   90.00
_cell.angle_gamma   90.00
#
_symmetry.space_group_name_H-M   'P 1'
#
loop_
_entity.id
_entity.type
_entity.pdbx_description
1 polymer ?
#
loop_
_entity_poly.entity_id
_entity_poly.type
_entity_poly.pdbx_seq_one_letter_code
_entity_poly.pdbx_strand_id
1 'polypeptide(L)'
;MPGRTVSRRMIVGLLGSGVALAPAVGHALAGEALAPSPESDVGKALLAPLAPGDTIGRWKVEAIRQLDEGAVTIAVSGGDRRSFELEILARDPSPIAPRAPGETSRFAIFVRNGGDGFVPTDEEQGLAAMALAEIVRRNEAKVSAEGFLTHEGRFTKHRRSLVKTKGPKVRRGA
;
A
#
# COMPACT_ATOMS: atom_id res chain seq x y z
N MET A 1 -18.21 -24.20 -35.47
CA MET A 1 -18.94 -22.91 -35.62
C MET A 1 -20.43 -23.21 -35.40
N PRO A 2 -21.25 -22.40 -34.71
CA PRO A 2 -21.06 -21.21 -33.86
C PRO A 2 -21.54 -21.51 -32.40
N GLY A 3 -21.28 -20.75 -31.34
CA GLY A 3 -21.33 -19.30 -31.14
C GLY A 3 -22.66 -18.93 -30.48
N ARG A 4 -22.68 -18.65 -29.17
CA ARG A 4 -23.80 -17.96 -28.49
C ARG A 4 -23.29 -16.94 -27.47
N THR A 5 -22.95 -15.78 -28.02
CA THR A 5 -23.38 -14.43 -27.65
C THR A 5 -23.88 -14.15 -26.22
N VAL A 6 -23.13 -13.23 -25.59
CA VAL A 6 -23.47 -12.18 -24.62
C VAL A 6 -24.96 -11.84 -24.48
N SER A 7 -25.45 -11.73 -23.25
CA SER A 7 -26.65 -10.95 -22.90
C SER A 7 -26.28 -9.83 -21.93
N ARG A 8 -26.14 -8.62 -22.47
CA ARG A 8 -26.15 -7.35 -21.72
C ARG A 8 -27.61 -6.90 -21.68
N ARG A 9 -28.26 -7.00 -20.52
CA ARG A 9 -29.53 -6.31 -20.23
C ARG A 9 -29.14 -5.17 -19.28
N MET A 10 -28.94 -3.93 -19.74
CA MET A 10 -29.97 -2.92 -19.99
C MET A 10 -31.10 -2.96 -18.94
N ILE A 11 -30.99 -2.08 -17.95
CA ILE A 11 -32.13 -1.53 -17.22
C ILE A 11 -32.13 -0.04 -17.48
N VAL A 12 -33.13 0.37 -18.25
CA VAL A 12 -33.58 1.75 -18.50
C VAL A 12 -34.74 1.99 -17.56
N GLY A 13 -34.81 3.19 -16.97
CA GLY A 13 -35.91 3.68 -16.14
C GLY A 13 -35.34 4.47 -14.97
N LEU A 14 -35.80 5.67 -14.62
CA LEU A 14 -37.09 6.28 -14.86
C LEU A 14 -36.90 7.81 -14.70
N LEU A 15 -37.58 8.58 -15.55
CA LEU A 15 -37.82 10.00 -15.34
C LEU A 15 -38.54 10.22 -14.00
N GLY A 16 -38.00 11.12 -13.18
CA GLY A 16 -38.66 11.64 -11.99
C GLY A 16 -38.34 13.12 -11.84
N SER A 17 -39.15 13.97 -12.48
CA SER A 17 -39.09 15.42 -12.32
C SER A 17 -39.68 15.81 -10.96
N GLY A 18 -38.85 16.33 -10.07
CA GLY A 18 -39.27 16.94 -8.81
C GLY A 18 -38.54 18.26 -8.61
N VAL A 19 -39.24 19.36 -8.85
CA VAL A 19 -38.77 20.72 -8.57
C VAL A 19 -38.94 20.99 -7.08
N ALA A 20 -37.84 21.27 -6.39
CA ALA A 20 -37.82 21.92 -5.08
C ALA A 20 -36.83 23.09 -5.14
N LEU A 21 -37.38 24.31 -5.11
CA LEU A 21 -36.62 25.55 -4.97
C LEU A 21 -36.13 25.68 -3.52
N ALA A 22 -34.82 25.65 -3.32
CA ALA A 22 -34.18 26.06 -2.07
C ALA A 22 -33.00 26.99 -2.41
N PRO A 23 -32.88 28.18 -1.81
CA PRO A 23 -31.68 29.00 -1.93
C PRO A 23 -30.67 28.49 -0.89
N ALA A 24 -29.87 27.48 -1.27
CA ALA A 24 -28.69 27.13 -0.51
C ALA A 24 -27.50 27.89 -1.12
N VAL A 25 -26.89 28.75 -0.31
CA VAL A 25 -25.59 29.37 -0.59
C VAL A 25 -24.57 28.25 -0.75
N GLY A 26 -24.38 27.80 -1.99
CA GLY A 26 -23.39 26.81 -2.36
C GLY A 26 -22.04 27.49 -2.49
N HIS A 27 -21.19 27.36 -1.47
CA HIS A 27 -19.75 27.45 -1.68
C HIS A 27 -19.37 26.39 -2.70
N ALA A 28 -19.16 26.82 -3.95
CA ALA A 28 -18.50 26.02 -4.97
C ALA A 28 -17.03 25.85 -4.55
N LEU A 29 -16.77 24.88 -3.67
CA LEU A 29 -15.48 24.22 -3.69
C LEU A 29 -15.55 23.29 -4.90
N ALA A 30 -15.13 23.83 -6.03
CA ALA A 30 -14.67 23.03 -7.15
C ALA A 30 -13.68 22.03 -6.54
N GLY A 31 -14.15 20.79 -6.40
CA GLY A 31 -13.28 19.65 -6.18
C GLY A 31 -12.47 19.54 -7.45
N GLU A 32 -11.33 20.24 -7.46
CA GLU A 32 -10.27 20.03 -8.42
C GLU A 32 -9.97 18.54 -8.34
N ALA A 33 -10.46 17.81 -9.33
CA ALA A 33 -10.12 16.42 -9.52
C ALA A 33 -8.61 16.44 -9.78
N LEU A 34 -7.83 16.29 -8.71
CA LEU A 34 -6.38 16.19 -8.78
C LEU A 34 -6.09 15.14 -9.84
N ALA A 35 -5.50 15.59 -10.95
CA ALA A 35 -4.90 14.69 -11.91
C ALA A 35 -4.02 13.71 -11.11
N PRO A 36 -4.08 12.40 -11.40
CA PRO A 36 -3.24 11.44 -10.69
C PRO A 36 -1.79 11.87 -10.85
N SER A 37 -1.17 12.32 -9.76
CA SER A 37 0.23 12.70 -9.78
C SER A 37 1.06 11.49 -10.20
N PRO A 38 2.10 11.65 -11.02
CA PRO A 38 2.93 10.54 -11.51
C PRO A 38 3.59 9.73 -10.37
N GLU A 39 3.72 10.32 -9.17
CA GLU A 39 4.15 9.64 -7.94
C GLU A 39 3.20 8.52 -7.50
N SER A 40 1.91 8.60 -7.88
CA SER A 40 0.85 7.64 -7.54
C SER A 40 1.03 6.25 -8.16
N ASP A 41 1.79 6.12 -9.26
CA ASP A 41 1.96 4.84 -9.96
C ASP A 41 3.30 4.15 -9.69
N VAL A 42 4.20 4.81 -8.96
CA VAL A 42 5.53 4.29 -8.62
C VAL A 42 5.45 2.98 -7.84
N GLY A 43 4.53 2.87 -6.88
CA GLY A 43 4.32 1.65 -6.11
C GLY A 43 3.83 0.48 -6.99
N LYS A 44 2.92 0.74 -7.93
CA LYS A 44 2.46 -0.27 -8.89
C LYS A 44 3.58 -0.75 -9.79
N ALA A 45 4.37 0.18 -10.34
CA ALA A 45 5.49 -0.16 -11.21
C ALA A 45 6.58 -0.98 -10.46
N LEU A 46 6.84 -0.63 -9.20
CA LEU A 46 7.82 -1.32 -8.36
C LEU A 46 7.39 -2.76 -8.03
N LEU A 47 6.08 -2.98 -7.89
CA LEU A 47 5.52 -4.26 -7.46
C LEU A 47 4.98 -5.13 -8.59
N ALA A 48 4.92 -4.63 -9.82
CA ALA A 48 4.37 -5.36 -10.96
C ALA A 48 5.00 -6.78 -11.11
N PRO A 49 4.21 -7.82 -11.40
CA PRO A 49 2.77 -7.78 -11.70
C PRO A 49 1.85 -7.88 -10.47
N LEU A 50 2.39 -7.76 -9.26
CA LEU A 50 1.66 -8.03 -8.02
C LEU A 50 0.47 -7.08 -7.82
N ALA A 51 -0.68 -7.66 -7.49
CA ALA A 51 -1.91 -6.97 -7.15
C ALA A 51 -2.56 -7.55 -5.87
N PRO A 52 -3.49 -6.83 -5.23
CA PRO A 52 -4.32 -7.42 -4.17
C PRO A 52 -5.01 -8.71 -4.63
N GLY A 53 -4.94 -9.75 -3.82
CA GLY A 53 -5.40 -11.09 -4.16
C GLY A 53 -4.29 -12.05 -4.57
N ASP A 54 -3.16 -11.55 -5.09
CA ASP A 54 -2.02 -12.35 -5.47
C ASP A 54 -1.27 -12.88 -4.25
N THR A 55 -0.30 -13.77 -4.51
CA THR A 55 0.53 -14.38 -3.48
C THR A 55 2.00 -14.05 -3.66
N ILE A 56 2.67 -13.78 -2.54
CA ILE A 56 4.13 -13.75 -2.44
C ILE A 56 4.48 -15.00 -1.64
N GLY A 57 4.94 -16.06 -2.30
CA GLY A 57 5.13 -17.35 -1.63
C GLY A 57 3.84 -17.84 -0.96
N ARG A 58 3.82 -17.92 0.37
CA ARG A 58 2.63 -18.33 1.15
C ARG A 58 1.77 -17.19 1.69
N TRP A 59 2.17 -15.94 1.47
CA TRP A 59 1.44 -14.76 1.97
C TRP A 59 0.56 -14.18 0.87
N LYS A 60 -0.69 -13.88 1.20
CA LYS A 60 -1.62 -13.22 0.29
C LYS A 60 -1.49 -11.71 0.41
N VAL A 61 -1.50 -11.01 -0.70
CA VAL A 61 -1.53 -9.55 -0.74
C VAL A 61 -2.96 -9.08 -0.47
N GLU A 62 -3.15 -8.32 0.59
CA GLU A 62 -4.45 -7.76 0.96
C GLU A 62 -4.63 -6.36 0.38
N ALA A 63 -3.58 -5.54 0.43
CA ALA A 63 -3.60 -4.18 -0.10
C ALA A 63 -2.20 -3.70 -0.49
N ILE A 64 -2.14 -2.84 -1.50
CA ILE A 64 -0.94 -2.10 -1.89
C ILE A 64 -1.28 -0.62 -1.78
N ARG A 65 -0.59 0.09 -0.89
CA ARG A 65 -0.66 1.55 -0.76
C ARG A 65 0.51 2.15 -1.54
N GLN A 66 0.19 3.15 -2.37
CA GLN A 66 1.16 3.86 -3.18
C GLN A 66 2.12 4.67 -2.31
N LEU A 67 3.11 5.30 -2.95
CA LEU A 67 4.12 6.09 -2.27
C LEU A 67 3.46 7.20 -1.46
N ASP A 68 3.55 7.10 -0.14
CA ASP A 68 3.00 8.05 0.81
C ASP A 68 3.97 8.18 2.00
N GLU A 69 4.19 9.42 2.44
CA GLU A 69 5.16 9.73 3.51
C GLU A 69 6.53 9.06 3.31
N GLY A 70 6.94 8.95 2.05
CA GLY A 70 8.22 8.36 1.64
C GLY A 70 8.32 6.84 1.71
N ALA A 71 7.20 6.13 1.77
CA ALA A 71 7.18 4.66 1.70
C ALA A 71 6.06 4.14 0.80
N VAL A 72 6.32 3.00 0.15
CA VAL A 72 5.25 2.15 -0.39
C VAL A 72 4.92 1.10 0.67
N THR A 73 3.63 0.92 1.00
CA THR A 73 3.22 -0.03 2.05
C THR A 73 2.38 -1.16 1.46
N ILE A 74 2.65 -2.39 1.87
CA ILE A 74 1.90 -3.57 1.46
C ILE A 74 1.36 -4.27 2.69
N ALA A 75 0.05 -4.48 2.72
CA ALA A 75 -0.57 -5.35 3.71
C ALA A 75 -0.61 -6.78 3.16
N VAL A 76 -0.13 -7.74 3.93
CA VAL A 76 -0.16 -9.17 3.60
C VAL A 76 -0.79 -9.97 4.72
N SER A 77 -1.31 -11.15 4.39
CA SER A 77 -1.80 -12.13 5.36
C SER A 77 -1.12 -13.49 5.20
N GLY A 78 -0.77 -14.11 6.32
CA GLY A 78 -0.26 -15.48 6.34
C GLY A 78 -1.37 -16.53 6.29
N GLY A 79 -0.99 -17.82 6.21
CA GLY A 79 -1.95 -18.93 6.19
C GLY A 79 -2.82 -19.05 7.45
N ASP A 80 -2.36 -18.47 8.57
CA ASP A 80 -3.12 -18.35 9.83
C ASP A 80 -4.06 -17.13 9.87
N ARG A 81 -4.19 -16.41 8.75
CA ARG A 81 -4.95 -15.16 8.57
C ARG A 81 -4.48 -13.99 9.44
N ARG A 82 -3.28 -14.05 10.01
CA ARG A 82 -2.70 -12.86 10.66
C ARG A 82 -2.17 -11.93 9.59
N SER A 83 -2.62 -10.67 9.67
CA SER A 83 -2.17 -9.62 8.76
C SER A 83 -1.04 -8.80 9.38
N PHE A 84 -0.07 -8.44 8.55
CA PHE A 84 0.98 -7.49 8.89
C PHE A 84 1.32 -6.63 7.67
N GLU A 85 2.06 -5.55 7.92
CA GLU A 85 2.41 -4.60 6.89
C GLU A 85 3.92 -4.62 6.64
N LEU A 86 4.29 -4.57 5.37
CA LEU A 86 5.64 -4.40 4.88
C LEU A 86 5.78 -3.01 4.29
N GLU A 87 6.89 -2.35 4.53
CA GLU A 87 7.16 -1.01 4.03
C GLU A 87 8.44 -1.00 3.22
N ILE A 88 8.37 -0.43 2.03
CA ILE A 88 9.48 -0.28 1.10
C ILE A 88 9.97 1.15 1.19
N LEU A 89 11.22 1.29 1.58
CA LEU A 89 11.92 2.54 1.85
C LEU A 89 13.17 2.64 0.96
N ALA A 90 13.69 3.84 0.80
CA ALA A 90 15.01 4.02 0.18
C ALA A 90 16.07 3.32 1.04
N ARG A 91 17.02 2.64 0.38
CA ARG A 91 18.13 2.01 1.09
C ARG A 91 19.09 3.06 1.62
N ASP A 92 19.46 2.92 2.89
CA ASP A 92 20.54 3.68 3.50
C ASP A 92 21.84 2.85 3.38
N PRO A 93 22.86 3.32 2.64
CA PRO A 93 24.12 2.60 2.49
C PRO A 93 25.01 2.67 3.74
N SER A 94 24.65 3.47 4.74
CA SER A 94 25.43 3.65 5.96
C SER A 94 25.60 2.32 6.71
N PRO A 95 26.82 1.99 7.19
CA PRO A 95 27.07 0.74 7.91
C PRO A 95 26.35 0.69 9.27
N ILE A 96 25.94 1.85 9.80
CA ILE A 96 25.20 1.97 11.07
C ILE A 96 23.68 2.02 10.89
N ALA A 97 23.18 1.99 9.65
CA ALA A 97 21.75 2.00 9.39
C ALA A 97 21.10 0.70 9.91
N PRO A 98 19.84 0.75 10.39
CA PRO A 98 19.09 -0.45 10.76
C PRO A 98 19.04 -1.46 9.61
N ARG A 99 19.31 -2.73 9.92
CA ARG A 99 19.27 -3.81 8.92
C ARG A 99 17.83 -4.23 8.66
N ALA A 100 17.41 -4.07 7.42
CA ALA A 100 16.10 -4.55 6.97
C ALA A 100 16.16 -6.08 6.76
N PRO A 101 15.09 -6.84 7.07
CA PRO A 101 15.03 -8.26 6.74
C PRO A 101 15.16 -8.53 5.24
N GLY A 102 14.63 -7.62 4.39
CA GLY A 102 14.80 -7.67 2.93
C GLY A 102 15.50 -6.41 2.42
N GLU A 103 16.52 -6.58 1.57
CA GLU A 103 17.23 -5.47 0.91
C GLU A 103 17.39 -5.75 -0.59
N THR A 104 17.40 -4.66 -1.37
CA THR A 104 17.79 -4.65 -2.77
C THR A 104 18.94 -3.66 -2.98
N SER A 105 19.31 -3.34 -4.23
CA SER A 105 20.37 -2.36 -4.45
C SER A 105 19.93 -0.94 -4.06
N ARG A 106 18.64 -0.61 -4.26
CA ARG A 106 18.09 0.74 -4.07
C ARG A 106 17.09 0.86 -2.92
N PHE A 107 16.52 -0.25 -2.46
CA PHE A 107 15.44 -0.25 -1.48
C PHE A 107 15.72 -1.17 -0.29
N ALA A 108 15.07 -0.87 0.82
CA ALA A 108 15.07 -1.66 2.05
C ALA A 108 13.62 -1.92 2.48
N ILE A 109 13.35 -3.14 2.92
CA ILE A 109 12.00 -3.63 3.21
C ILE A 109 11.88 -3.95 4.69
N PHE A 110 11.10 -3.13 5.39
CA PHE A 110 10.90 -3.24 6.82
C PHE A 110 9.53 -3.84 7.13
N VAL A 111 9.44 -4.52 8.27
CA VAL A 111 8.17 -4.99 8.81
C VAL A 111 7.63 -3.95 9.77
N ARG A 112 6.40 -3.49 9.55
CA ARG A 112 5.73 -2.55 10.44
C ARG A 112 5.02 -3.28 11.58
N ASN A 113 5.82 -3.78 12.51
CA ASN A 113 5.34 -4.45 13.72
C ASN A 113 5.13 -3.48 14.91
N GLY A 114 5.44 -2.19 14.73
CA GLY A 114 5.38 -1.19 15.80
C GLY A 114 6.52 -1.30 16.81
N GLY A 115 7.56 -2.09 16.48
CA GLY A 115 8.79 -2.16 17.25
C GLY A 115 9.64 -0.90 17.06
N ASP A 116 10.58 -0.73 17.99
CA ASP A 116 11.59 0.33 18.03
C ASP A 116 12.95 -0.12 17.47
N GLY A 117 12.99 -1.29 16.84
CA GLY A 117 14.21 -1.95 16.37
C GLY A 117 14.86 -2.89 17.39
N PHE A 118 14.43 -2.90 18.66
CA PHE A 118 14.93 -3.85 19.67
C PHE A 118 14.13 -5.15 19.73
N VAL A 119 12.89 -5.14 19.26
CA VAL A 119 12.03 -6.33 19.20
C VAL A 119 12.40 -7.14 17.96
N PRO A 120 12.85 -8.40 18.10
CA PRO A 120 13.10 -9.27 16.97
C PRO A 120 11.86 -9.39 16.07
N THR A 121 12.08 -9.34 14.76
CA THR A 121 11.02 -9.59 13.79
C THR A 121 10.67 -11.08 13.82
N ASP A 122 9.37 -11.40 13.79
CA ASP A 122 8.91 -12.78 13.66
C ASP A 122 9.47 -13.39 12.36
N GLU A 123 9.94 -14.64 12.42
CA GLU A 123 10.57 -15.32 11.29
C GLU A 123 9.68 -15.30 10.04
N GLU A 124 8.37 -15.51 10.20
CA GLU A 124 7.40 -15.46 9.10
C GLU A 124 7.36 -14.09 8.42
N GLN A 125 7.42 -13.02 9.21
CA GLN A 125 7.39 -11.65 8.70
C GLN A 125 8.69 -11.30 7.98
N GLY A 126 9.83 -11.76 8.52
CA GLY A 126 11.14 -11.60 7.89
C GLY A 126 11.22 -12.31 6.54
N LEU A 127 10.75 -13.55 6.46
CA LEU A 127 10.70 -14.31 5.20
C LEU A 127 9.81 -13.65 4.15
N ALA A 128 8.67 -13.08 4.55
CA ALA A 128 7.80 -12.32 3.65
C ALA A 128 8.51 -11.08 3.09
N ALA A 129 9.24 -10.34 3.93
CA ALA A 129 10.03 -9.19 3.51
C ALA A 129 11.14 -9.57 2.52
N MET A 130 11.85 -10.68 2.78
CA MET A 130 12.86 -11.22 1.86
C MET A 130 12.25 -11.63 0.52
N ALA A 131 11.11 -12.33 0.54
CA ALA A 131 10.42 -12.75 -0.68
C ALA A 131 9.93 -11.54 -1.50
N LEU A 132 9.44 -10.49 -0.83
CA LEU A 132 9.09 -9.24 -1.48
C LEU A 132 10.31 -8.54 -2.11
N ALA A 133 11.49 -8.62 -1.48
CA ALA A 133 12.74 -8.06 -2.02
C ALA A 133 13.06 -8.63 -3.40
N GLU A 134 12.80 -9.92 -3.62
CA GLU A 134 13.01 -10.56 -4.92
C GLU A 134 12.14 -9.97 -6.03
N ILE A 135 10.90 -9.58 -5.72
CA ILE A 135 10.00 -8.91 -6.66
C ILE A 135 10.51 -7.51 -6.95
N VAL A 136 10.80 -6.74 -5.88
CA VAL A 136 11.30 -5.37 -5.99
C VAL A 136 12.59 -5.32 -6.81
N ARG A 137 13.52 -6.25 -6.58
CA ARG A 137 14.81 -6.29 -7.30
C ARG A 137 14.67 -6.41 -8.82
N ARG A 138 13.62 -7.08 -9.31
CA ARG A 138 13.37 -7.23 -10.76
C ARG A 138 12.84 -5.95 -11.41
N ASN A 139 12.26 -5.06 -10.60
CA ASN A 139 11.58 -3.87 -11.07
C ASN A 139 12.31 -2.57 -10.69
N GLU A 140 13.20 -2.61 -9.69
CA GLU A 140 13.81 -1.40 -9.13
C GLU A 140 14.58 -0.56 -10.16
N ALA A 141 15.12 -1.16 -11.22
CA ALA A 141 15.79 -0.42 -12.30
C ALA A 141 14.84 0.44 -13.15
N LYS A 142 13.54 0.12 -13.16
CA LYS A 142 12.51 0.78 -13.99
C LYS A 142 11.81 1.94 -13.28
N VAL A 143 12.15 2.16 -12.01
CA VAL A 143 11.39 3.03 -11.10
C VAL A 143 12.32 4.09 -10.51
N SER A 144 11.84 5.33 -10.38
CA SER A 144 12.59 6.37 -9.67
C SER A 144 12.56 6.10 -8.15
N ALA A 145 13.66 6.40 -7.47
CA ALA A 145 13.71 6.36 -6.00
C ALA A 145 13.33 7.73 -5.39
N GLU A 146 13.00 8.71 -6.24
CA GLU A 146 12.50 10.00 -5.81
C GLU A 146 11.24 9.85 -4.96
N GLY A 147 11.13 10.68 -3.92
CA GLY A 147 10.04 10.62 -2.93
C GLY A 147 10.23 9.56 -1.84
N PHE A 148 10.96 8.46 -2.08
CA PHE A 148 11.26 7.48 -1.02
C PHE A 148 12.19 8.07 0.03
N LEU A 149 11.88 7.82 1.31
CA LEU A 149 12.73 8.18 2.43
C LEU A 149 13.48 6.94 2.92
N THR A 150 14.66 7.16 3.51
CA THR A 150 15.32 6.12 4.31
C THR A 150 14.53 5.87 5.60
N HIS A 151 14.82 4.76 6.29
CA HIS A 151 14.19 4.46 7.58
C HIS A 151 14.36 5.62 8.58
N GLU A 152 15.58 6.16 8.71
CA GLU A 152 15.85 7.31 9.57
C GLU A 152 15.12 8.58 9.08
N GLY A 153 15.15 8.86 7.77
CA GLY A 153 14.47 10.01 7.19
C GLY A 153 12.97 10.00 7.46
N ARG A 154 12.34 8.82 7.38
CA ARG A 154 10.92 8.66 7.70
C ARG A 154 10.64 8.69 9.20
N PHE A 155 11.48 8.11 10.04
CA PHE A 155 11.35 8.24 11.49
C PHE A 155 11.41 9.71 11.93
N THR A 156 12.29 10.50 11.32
CA THR A 156 12.46 11.92 11.63
C THR A 156 11.28 12.75 11.16
N LYS A 157 10.82 12.56 9.92
CA LYS A 157 9.76 13.38 9.31
C LYS A 157 8.34 12.93 9.69
N HIS A 158 8.12 11.63 9.84
CA HIS A 158 6.80 11.01 9.95
C HIS A 158 6.72 10.03 11.12
N ARG A 159 7.34 10.35 12.27
CA ARG A 159 7.31 9.50 13.48
C ARG A 159 5.90 9.00 13.84
N ARG A 160 4.87 9.81 13.60
CA ARG A 160 3.46 9.47 13.87
C ARG A 160 2.94 8.30 13.04
N SER A 161 3.40 8.11 11.81
CA SER A 161 2.95 6.98 10.98
C SER A 161 3.63 5.66 11.35
N LEU A 162 4.71 5.67 12.11
CA LEU A 162 5.32 4.42 12.60
C LEU A 162 4.53 3.80 13.76
N VAL A 163 3.74 4.59 14.48
CA VAL A 163 2.90 4.09 15.57
C VAL A 163 1.63 3.49 14.97
N LYS A 164 1.40 2.20 15.20
CA LYS A 164 0.19 1.49 14.78
C LYS A 164 -1.02 2.20 15.39
N THR A 165 -1.80 2.92 14.57
CA THR A 165 -3.06 3.50 15.04
C THR A 165 -3.94 2.33 15.46
N LYS A 166 -4.24 2.23 16.75
CA LYS A 166 -5.13 1.21 17.29
C LYS A 166 -6.45 1.32 16.51
N GLY A 167 -6.73 0.35 15.64
CA GLY A 167 -7.99 0.30 14.91
C GLY A 167 -9.17 0.37 15.88
N PRO A 168 -10.34 0.88 15.45
CA PRO A 168 -11.49 1.05 16.32
C PRO A 168 -11.79 -0.28 17.04
N LYS A 169 -11.88 -0.22 18.38
CA LYS A 169 -12.33 -1.36 19.18
C LYS A 169 -13.73 -1.74 18.71
N VAL A 170 -13.84 -2.83 17.95
CA VAL A 170 -15.13 -3.45 17.67
C VAL A 170 -15.71 -3.85 19.02
N ARG A 171 -16.71 -3.10 19.49
CA ARG A 171 -17.54 -3.51 20.62
C ARG A 171 -18.22 -4.81 20.20
N ARG A 172 -17.77 -5.94 20.73
CA ARG A 172 -18.57 -7.17 20.70
C ARG A 172 -19.82 -6.88 21.53
N GLY A 173 -20.95 -6.74 20.84
CA GLY A 173 -22.26 -6.72 21.47
C GLY A 173 -22.47 -8.05 22.19
N ALA A 174 -22.85 -7.94 23.47
CA ALA A 174 -23.44 -9.01 24.25
C ALA A 174 -24.90 -9.21 23.84
#